data_AF-A0A6V7JV78-F1
#
_entry.id   AF-A0A6V7JV78-F1
#
_cell.length_a   1.000
_cell.length_b   1.000
_cell.length_c   1.000
_cell.angle_alpha   90.00
_cell.angle_beta   90.00
_cell.angle_gamma   90.00
#
_symmetry.space_group_name_H-M   'P 1'
#
loop_
_entity.id
_entity.type
_entity.pdbx_description
1 polymer ?
#
loop_
_entity_poly.entity_id
_entity_poly.type
_entity_poly.pdbx_seq_one_letter_code
_entity_poly.pdbx_strand_id
1 'polypeptide(L)'
;QLDLGDNRIATLPDDVLSPLSHLKYLNLTGNMLTILPRSTLNGLSSLEVLLLARNKLAVLPYQAFIGIRTLTHVDLTGNNIVSLQDHTFKPNRELKTLHLSSNRLTKLPSRLFSGLRKLELLDLSNNDIHVLPRGLFNELATLEYVDLSRNPIGNLSNTAFQGLNNLVKLNISNTKLLRLPRDLWKSVPKLRSLALDETHIEILRNDDLIGLSQLENLTITNSPLLKIEAKALNPLAQLRNLNFRRNKLTFLPESLAQLKRLQHLHLQDNPWACDCRMFWFVKWAESHAHRTAFESGLSCGQAEIVDTIQALRYLNCTAPFLSRISNVNDRHRLNESVLLECEFNGNPAPSVTWVTPSLEVFHWNPDTSFPDTFHDHEQHHHANDIYTKLGDDHIKIMPDNGSLLIKNLLRHDVGRYKCFAVNPIANMTTYVYVRMDPITYYRIELFSMAVGGVCAAGFLLLTLFIQFLRYAFSR
;
A
#
# COMPACT_ATOMS: atom_id res chain seq x y z
N GLN A 1 -35.09 -23.84 -28.98
CA GLN A 1 -33.70 -23.96 -28.48
C GLN A 1 -33.01 -25.01 -29.34
N LEU A 2 -31.71 -24.91 -29.57
CA LEU A 2 -30.93 -25.86 -30.36
C LEU A 2 -29.63 -26.14 -29.62
N ASP A 3 -29.42 -27.40 -29.25
CA ASP A 3 -28.21 -27.86 -28.58
C ASP A 3 -27.47 -28.85 -29.47
N LEU A 4 -26.26 -28.47 -29.85
CA LEU A 4 -25.30 -29.23 -30.65
C LEU A 4 -23.97 -29.34 -29.89
N GLY A 5 -23.99 -29.21 -28.57
CA GLY A 5 -22.82 -29.29 -27.70
C GLY A 5 -22.13 -30.66 -27.72
N ASP A 6 -20.83 -30.67 -27.42
CA ASP A 6 -19.96 -31.84 -27.27
C ASP A 6 -20.06 -32.83 -28.46
N ASN A 7 -20.11 -32.27 -29.67
CA ASN A 7 -20.09 -33.00 -30.94
C ASN A 7 -18.72 -32.87 -31.63
N ARG A 8 -18.64 -33.29 -32.91
CA ARG A 8 -17.42 -33.20 -33.73
C ARG A 8 -17.57 -32.23 -34.91
N ILE A 9 -18.42 -31.21 -34.76
CA ILE A 9 -18.70 -30.25 -35.83
C ILE A 9 -17.44 -29.42 -36.08
N ALA A 10 -16.82 -29.60 -37.24
CA ALA A 10 -15.62 -28.86 -37.65
C ALA A 10 -15.96 -27.58 -38.44
N THR A 11 -17.06 -27.60 -39.18
CA THR A 11 -17.52 -26.51 -40.04
C THR A 11 -19.04 -26.42 -40.01
N LEU A 12 -19.57 -25.21 -40.08
CA LEU A 12 -20.99 -24.95 -40.34
C LEU A 12 -21.09 -24.40 -41.77
N PRO A 13 -21.99 -24.92 -42.63
CA PRO A 13 -22.28 -24.29 -43.91
C PRO A 13 -22.81 -22.87 -43.73
N ASP A 14 -22.58 -22.02 -44.73
CA ASP A 14 -23.15 -20.67 -44.77
C ASP A 14 -24.67 -20.73 -44.65
N ASP A 15 -25.25 -19.79 -43.89
CA ASP A 15 -26.69 -19.59 -43.72
C ASP A 15 -27.49 -20.80 -43.18
N VAL A 16 -26.84 -21.88 -42.72
CA VAL A 16 -27.52 -23.11 -42.27
C VAL A 16 -28.49 -22.89 -41.10
N LEU A 17 -28.26 -21.86 -40.27
CA LEU A 17 -29.11 -21.50 -39.14
C LEU A 17 -30.08 -20.35 -39.46
N SER A 18 -29.97 -19.73 -40.65
CA SER A 18 -30.76 -18.53 -41.01
C SER A 18 -32.28 -18.71 -40.92
N PRO A 19 -32.89 -19.88 -41.18
CA PRO A 19 -34.34 -20.05 -41.05
C PRO A 19 -34.83 -20.04 -39.59
N LEU A 20 -33.94 -20.20 -38.62
CA LEU A 20 -34.27 -20.40 -37.21
C LEU A 20 -34.50 -19.07 -36.47
N SER A 21 -35.32 -18.18 -37.03
CA SER A 21 -35.49 -16.80 -36.53
C SER A 21 -36.02 -16.68 -35.09
N HIS A 22 -36.77 -17.69 -34.63
CA HIS A 22 -37.32 -17.78 -33.28
C HIS A 22 -36.37 -18.46 -32.27
N LEU A 23 -35.17 -18.85 -32.70
CA LEU A 23 -34.22 -19.54 -31.84
C LEU A 23 -33.69 -18.59 -30.76
N LYS A 24 -33.94 -18.93 -29.49
CA LYS A 24 -33.46 -18.17 -28.32
C LYS A 24 -32.14 -18.66 -27.73
N TYR A 25 -31.82 -19.93 -27.94
CA TYR A 25 -30.67 -20.59 -27.33
C TYR A 25 -29.99 -21.46 -28.39
N LEU A 26 -28.68 -21.24 -28.57
CA LEU A 26 -27.82 -22.01 -29.46
C LEU A 26 -26.58 -22.45 -28.68
N ASN A 27 -26.42 -23.76 -28.52
CA ASN A 27 -25.23 -24.35 -27.92
C ASN A 27 -24.42 -25.11 -28.98
N LEU A 28 -23.17 -24.70 -29.17
CA LEU A 28 -22.16 -25.30 -30.03
C LEU A 28 -20.87 -25.61 -29.24
N THR A 29 -20.96 -25.65 -27.91
CA THR A 29 -19.82 -25.89 -27.01
C THR A 29 -19.13 -27.22 -27.31
N GLY A 30 -17.82 -27.33 -27.11
CA GLY A 30 -17.12 -28.62 -27.17
C GLY A 30 -17.06 -29.24 -28.56
N ASN A 31 -17.09 -28.42 -29.61
CA ASN A 31 -16.96 -28.84 -31.01
C ASN A 31 -15.54 -28.54 -31.54
N MET A 32 -15.36 -28.65 -32.87
CA MET A 32 -14.07 -28.50 -33.54
C MET A 32 -14.04 -27.28 -34.48
N LEU A 33 -14.91 -26.29 -34.24
CA LEU A 33 -15.06 -25.12 -35.12
C LEU A 33 -13.79 -24.28 -35.14
N THR A 34 -13.19 -24.10 -36.31
CA THR A 34 -12.01 -23.22 -36.49
C THR A 34 -12.38 -21.82 -36.95
N ILE A 35 -13.50 -21.71 -37.67
CA ILE A 35 -14.03 -20.48 -38.24
C ILE A 35 -15.55 -20.49 -38.02
N LEU A 36 -16.09 -19.32 -37.70
CA LEU A 36 -17.52 -19.06 -37.78
C LEU A 36 -17.77 -18.34 -39.11
N PRO A 37 -18.47 -18.92 -40.10
CA PRO A 37 -18.76 -18.20 -41.34
C PRO A 37 -19.58 -16.92 -41.09
N ARG A 38 -19.38 -15.88 -41.92
CA ARG A 38 -19.97 -14.53 -41.74
C ARG A 38 -21.48 -14.57 -41.60
N SER A 39 -22.16 -15.45 -42.34
CA SER A 39 -23.61 -15.51 -42.39
C SER A 39 -24.24 -16.50 -41.41
N THR A 40 -23.43 -17.29 -40.68
CA THR A 40 -23.92 -18.36 -39.78
C THR A 40 -24.92 -17.86 -38.73
N LEU A 41 -24.71 -16.64 -38.21
CA LEU A 41 -25.57 -16.05 -37.18
C LEU A 41 -26.63 -15.09 -37.76
N ASN A 42 -26.67 -14.91 -39.09
CA ASN A 42 -27.68 -14.08 -39.72
C ASN A 42 -29.06 -14.72 -39.56
N GLY A 43 -30.10 -13.91 -39.43
CA GLY A 43 -31.49 -14.38 -39.28
C GLY A 43 -31.88 -14.80 -37.87
N LEU A 44 -30.93 -15.03 -36.95
CA LEU A 44 -31.18 -15.43 -35.56
C LEU A 44 -31.64 -14.27 -34.66
N SER A 45 -32.62 -13.49 -35.11
CA SER A 45 -33.03 -12.21 -34.50
C SER A 45 -33.55 -12.29 -33.07
N SER A 46 -33.97 -13.47 -32.60
CA SER A 46 -34.45 -13.70 -31.23
C SER A 46 -33.43 -14.40 -30.34
N LEU A 47 -32.17 -14.57 -30.79
CA LEU A 47 -31.16 -15.29 -30.02
C LEU A 47 -30.75 -14.51 -28.76
N GLU A 48 -30.89 -15.15 -27.61
CA GLU A 48 -30.59 -14.59 -26.30
C GLU A 48 -29.30 -15.20 -25.72
N VAL A 49 -29.03 -16.48 -26.00
CA VAL A 49 -27.87 -17.22 -25.48
C VAL A 49 -27.12 -17.89 -26.62
N LEU A 50 -25.82 -17.60 -26.73
CA LEU A 50 -24.91 -18.20 -27.69
C LEU A 50 -23.70 -18.81 -26.96
N LEU A 51 -23.58 -20.14 -27.01
CA LEU A 51 -22.47 -20.87 -26.41
C LEU A 51 -21.58 -21.46 -27.50
N LEU A 52 -20.32 -21.02 -27.54
CA LEU A 52 -19.28 -21.42 -28.49
C LEU A 52 -18.01 -21.87 -27.75
N ALA A 53 -18.11 -22.19 -26.46
CA ALA A 53 -16.98 -22.55 -25.64
C ALA A 53 -16.28 -23.83 -26.11
N ARG A 54 -15.01 -24.00 -25.76
CA ARG A 54 -14.21 -25.21 -26.06
C ARG A 54 -14.24 -25.58 -27.55
N ASN A 55 -14.04 -24.60 -28.42
CA ASN A 55 -13.86 -24.77 -29.87
C ASN A 55 -12.42 -24.38 -30.26
N LYS A 56 -12.16 -24.16 -31.56
CA LYS A 56 -10.84 -23.79 -32.09
C LYS A 56 -10.85 -22.45 -32.82
N LEU A 57 -11.82 -21.57 -32.53
CA LEU A 57 -12.00 -20.31 -33.23
C LEU A 57 -10.78 -19.41 -33.02
N ALA A 58 -10.10 -19.03 -34.10
CA ALA A 58 -8.94 -18.15 -34.05
C ALA A 58 -9.30 -16.67 -34.29
N VAL A 59 -10.35 -16.43 -35.07
CA VAL A 59 -10.82 -15.11 -35.49
C VAL A 59 -12.34 -15.13 -35.54
N LEU A 60 -12.97 -14.05 -35.09
CA LEU A 60 -14.39 -13.80 -35.33
C LEU A 60 -14.56 -12.96 -36.60
N PRO A 61 -15.57 -13.25 -37.43
CA PRO A 61 -15.86 -12.41 -38.58
C PRO A 61 -16.14 -10.96 -38.18
N TYR A 62 -15.79 -10.03 -39.07
CA TYR A 62 -16.22 -8.65 -38.93
C TYR A 62 -17.75 -8.59 -38.81
N GLN A 63 -18.24 -7.87 -37.80
CA GLN A 63 -19.67 -7.72 -37.51
C GLN A 63 -20.42 -9.04 -37.28
N ALA A 64 -19.76 -10.10 -36.80
CA ALA A 64 -20.38 -11.41 -36.55
C ALA A 64 -21.68 -11.36 -35.72
N PHE A 65 -21.83 -10.35 -34.84
CA PHE A 65 -22.95 -10.23 -33.92
C PHE A 65 -24.00 -9.16 -34.30
N ILE A 66 -23.90 -8.54 -35.49
CA ILE A 66 -24.75 -7.39 -35.87
C ILE A 66 -26.25 -7.73 -35.99
N GLY A 67 -26.56 -8.97 -36.38
CA GLY A 67 -27.93 -9.46 -36.57
C GLY A 67 -28.63 -9.92 -35.29
N ILE A 68 -27.89 -10.16 -34.20
CA ILE A 68 -28.41 -10.82 -32.99
C ILE A 68 -28.44 -9.88 -31.77
N ARG A 69 -29.27 -8.83 -31.89
CA ARG A 69 -29.33 -7.71 -30.94
C ARG A 69 -29.90 -8.07 -29.55
N THR A 70 -30.62 -9.19 -29.46
CA THR A 70 -31.25 -9.70 -28.23
C THR A 70 -30.31 -10.51 -27.35
N LEU A 71 -29.04 -10.69 -27.75
CA LEU A 71 -28.07 -11.45 -26.97
C LEU A 71 -27.94 -10.89 -25.55
N THR A 72 -28.06 -11.79 -24.58
CA THR A 72 -27.89 -11.55 -23.15
C THR A 72 -26.67 -12.30 -22.61
N HIS A 73 -26.32 -13.45 -23.21
CA HIS A 73 -25.20 -14.29 -22.78
C HIS A 73 -24.39 -14.78 -23.98
N VAL A 74 -23.08 -14.55 -23.94
CA VAL A 74 -22.13 -15.05 -24.93
C VAL A 74 -20.98 -15.74 -24.23
N ASP A 75 -20.74 -17.00 -24.61
CA ASP A 75 -19.61 -17.77 -24.12
C ASP A 75 -18.68 -18.17 -25.27
N LEU A 76 -17.46 -17.62 -25.26
CA LEU A 76 -16.38 -17.90 -26.20
C LEU A 76 -15.16 -18.52 -25.49
N THR A 77 -15.35 -19.04 -24.28
CA THR A 77 -14.28 -19.59 -23.43
C THR A 77 -13.54 -20.73 -24.13
N GLY A 78 -12.22 -20.83 -23.95
CA GLY A 78 -11.47 -22.00 -24.43
C GLY A 78 -11.40 -22.10 -25.94
N ASN A 79 -11.20 -20.97 -26.63
CA ASN A 79 -10.95 -20.88 -28.06
C ASN A 79 -9.50 -20.42 -28.33
N ASN A 80 -9.14 -20.12 -29.58
CA ASN A 80 -7.81 -19.64 -29.97
C ASN A 80 -7.84 -18.16 -30.40
N ILE A 81 -8.77 -17.36 -29.89
CA ILE A 81 -8.98 -15.98 -30.35
C ILE A 81 -7.78 -15.13 -29.96
N VAL A 82 -7.10 -14.54 -30.95
CA VAL A 82 -5.89 -13.73 -30.73
C VAL A 82 -6.21 -12.24 -30.56
N SER A 83 -7.25 -11.76 -31.23
CA SER A 83 -7.66 -10.35 -31.19
C SER A 83 -9.13 -10.19 -31.48
N LEU A 84 -9.72 -9.14 -30.90
CA LEU A 84 -11.05 -8.64 -31.22
C LEU A 84 -10.95 -7.18 -31.65
N GLN A 85 -11.85 -6.74 -32.53
CA GLN A 85 -11.84 -5.38 -33.05
C GLN A 85 -12.67 -4.43 -32.17
N ASP A 86 -12.41 -3.13 -32.29
CA ASP A 86 -13.26 -2.11 -31.67
C ASP A 86 -14.72 -2.31 -32.07
N HIS A 87 -15.64 -2.09 -31.12
CA HIS A 87 -17.08 -2.19 -31.33
C HIS A 87 -17.60 -3.59 -31.72
N THR A 88 -16.82 -4.66 -31.55
CA THR A 88 -17.25 -6.05 -31.87
C THR A 88 -18.62 -6.38 -31.30
N PHE A 89 -18.90 -5.96 -30.05
CA PHE A 89 -20.17 -6.25 -29.35
C PHE A 89 -21.12 -5.04 -29.27
N LYS A 90 -20.80 -3.91 -29.90
CA LYS A 90 -21.61 -2.67 -29.85
C LYS A 90 -23.10 -2.86 -30.21
N PRO A 91 -23.47 -3.76 -31.15
CA PRO A 91 -24.88 -4.04 -31.46
C PRO A 91 -25.66 -4.72 -30.32
N ASN A 92 -24.98 -5.44 -29.42
CA ASN A 92 -25.57 -6.35 -28.43
C ASN A 92 -25.79 -5.63 -27.09
N ARG A 93 -26.64 -4.60 -27.10
CA ARG A 93 -26.87 -3.72 -25.94
C ARG A 93 -27.55 -4.40 -24.75
N GLU A 94 -28.16 -5.55 -24.98
CA GLU A 94 -28.83 -6.38 -23.96
C GLU A 94 -27.87 -7.37 -23.28
N LEU A 95 -26.60 -7.39 -23.68
CA LEU A 95 -25.62 -8.35 -23.17
C LEU A 95 -25.36 -8.11 -21.68
N LYS A 96 -25.52 -9.18 -20.89
CA LYS A 96 -25.32 -9.23 -19.44
C LYS A 96 -24.07 -10.00 -19.05
N THR A 97 -23.74 -11.07 -19.76
CA THR A 97 -22.56 -11.88 -19.48
C THR A 97 -21.74 -12.09 -20.75
N LEU A 98 -20.42 -11.94 -20.61
CA LEU A 98 -19.46 -12.16 -21.68
C LEU A 98 -18.27 -12.94 -21.14
N HIS A 99 -18.12 -14.18 -21.62
CA HIS A 99 -16.97 -15.02 -21.31
C HIS A 99 -16.02 -15.09 -22.51
N LEU A 100 -14.77 -14.69 -22.27
CA LEU A 100 -13.67 -14.66 -23.23
C LEU A 100 -12.43 -15.35 -22.65
N SER A 101 -12.58 -16.10 -21.55
CA SER A 101 -11.46 -16.71 -20.86
C SER A 101 -10.81 -17.85 -21.63
N SER A 102 -9.58 -18.20 -21.28
CA SER A 102 -8.82 -19.28 -21.93
C SER A 102 -8.73 -19.10 -23.45
N ASN A 103 -8.42 -17.89 -23.88
CA ASN A 103 -8.13 -17.54 -25.27
C ASN A 103 -6.66 -17.09 -25.40
N ARG A 104 -6.30 -16.43 -26.51
CA ARG A 104 -4.94 -15.93 -26.76
C ARG A 104 -4.93 -14.41 -26.97
N LEU A 105 -5.84 -13.70 -26.30
CA LEU A 105 -5.98 -12.25 -26.45
C LEU A 105 -4.72 -11.56 -25.92
N THR A 106 -4.02 -10.83 -26.78
CA THR A 106 -2.76 -10.13 -26.42
C THR A 106 -2.96 -8.64 -26.16
N LYS A 107 -3.79 -8.00 -27.00
CA LYS A 107 -4.14 -6.58 -26.93
C LYS A 107 -5.65 -6.42 -27.02
N LEU A 108 -6.19 -5.62 -26.12
CA LEU A 108 -7.58 -5.19 -26.16
C LEU A 108 -7.62 -3.78 -26.78
N PRO A 109 -8.48 -3.51 -27.77
CA PRO A 109 -8.67 -2.15 -28.25
C PRO A 109 -9.60 -1.38 -27.28
N SER A 110 -9.46 -0.06 -27.21
CA SER A 110 -10.05 0.76 -26.14
C SER A 110 -11.58 0.86 -26.20
N ARG A 111 -12.22 0.57 -27.33
CA ARG A 111 -13.68 0.58 -27.51
C ARG A 111 -14.24 -0.81 -27.78
N LEU A 112 -13.52 -1.87 -27.39
CA LEU A 112 -13.97 -3.25 -27.53
C LEU A 112 -15.36 -3.48 -26.93
N PHE A 113 -15.57 -2.97 -25.71
CA PHE A 113 -16.81 -3.15 -24.93
C PHE A 113 -17.74 -1.93 -24.94
N SER A 114 -17.53 -0.97 -25.86
CA SER A 114 -18.37 0.23 -25.94
C SER A 114 -19.84 -0.14 -26.24
N GLY A 115 -20.77 0.49 -25.54
CA GLY A 115 -22.21 0.26 -25.67
C GLY A 115 -22.81 -0.84 -24.79
N LEU A 116 -21.98 -1.64 -24.09
CA LEU A 116 -22.44 -2.75 -23.23
C LEU A 116 -22.90 -2.27 -21.84
N ARG A 117 -23.91 -1.40 -21.80
CA ARG A 117 -24.38 -0.73 -20.58
C ARG A 117 -25.19 -1.61 -19.62
N LYS A 118 -25.50 -2.84 -20.02
CA LYS A 118 -26.20 -3.87 -19.23
C LYS A 118 -25.28 -5.02 -18.84
N LEU A 119 -23.99 -4.95 -19.17
CA LEU A 119 -23.05 -6.01 -18.83
C LEU A 119 -22.85 -6.04 -17.32
N GLU A 120 -23.03 -7.21 -16.71
CA GLU A 120 -22.95 -7.49 -15.29
C GLU A 120 -21.69 -8.31 -14.98
N LEU A 121 -21.30 -9.22 -15.90
CA LEU A 121 -20.14 -10.11 -15.78
C LEU A 121 -19.25 -10.06 -17.03
N LEU A 122 -17.96 -9.85 -16.82
CA LEU A 122 -16.92 -9.95 -17.84
C LEU A 122 -15.78 -10.86 -17.37
N ASP A 123 -15.54 -11.94 -18.09
CA ASP A 123 -14.43 -12.86 -17.84
C ASP A 123 -13.41 -12.80 -18.99
N LEU A 124 -12.23 -12.28 -18.67
CA LEU A 124 -11.06 -12.15 -19.54
C LEU A 124 -9.88 -13.01 -19.04
N SER A 125 -10.13 -13.90 -18.07
CA SER A 125 -9.07 -14.67 -17.42
C SER A 125 -8.35 -15.63 -18.37
N ASN A 126 -7.12 -16.02 -18.03
CA ASN A 126 -6.33 -16.99 -18.78
C ASN A 126 -6.16 -16.58 -20.27
N ASN A 127 -5.63 -15.39 -20.48
CA ASN A 127 -5.28 -14.83 -21.79
C ASN A 127 -3.82 -14.33 -21.75
N ASP A 128 -3.36 -13.62 -22.79
CA ASP A 128 -2.00 -13.08 -22.90
C ASP A 128 -2.01 -11.53 -22.81
N ILE A 129 -2.93 -10.97 -22.01
CA ILE A 129 -3.13 -9.52 -21.93
C ILE A 129 -2.01 -8.90 -21.08
N HIS A 130 -1.22 -8.01 -21.69
CA HIS A 130 -0.13 -7.31 -20.99
C HIS A 130 -0.53 -5.95 -20.40
N VAL A 131 -1.46 -5.23 -21.05
CA VAL A 131 -1.82 -3.86 -20.70
C VAL A 131 -3.32 -3.65 -20.93
N LEU A 132 -3.97 -2.98 -19.98
CA LEU A 132 -5.34 -2.50 -20.12
C LEU A 132 -5.33 -1.10 -20.76
N PRO A 133 -5.91 -0.90 -21.95
CA PRO A 133 -5.97 0.42 -22.57
C PRO A 133 -6.87 1.36 -21.77
N ARG A 134 -6.55 2.66 -21.80
CA ARG A 134 -7.40 3.69 -21.17
C ARG A 134 -8.80 3.68 -21.79
N GLY A 135 -9.81 3.74 -20.93
CA GLY A 135 -11.21 3.81 -21.33
C GLY A 135 -11.86 2.49 -21.73
N LEU A 136 -11.16 1.34 -21.60
CA LEU A 136 -11.69 0.00 -21.92
C LEU A 136 -13.07 -0.26 -21.31
N PHE A 137 -13.30 0.27 -20.10
CA PHE A 137 -14.48 0.00 -19.28
C PHE A 137 -15.43 1.21 -19.14
N ASN A 138 -15.20 2.33 -19.83
CA ASN A 138 -15.90 3.61 -19.60
C ASN A 138 -17.43 3.55 -19.71
N GLU A 139 -17.97 2.63 -20.51
CA GLU A 139 -19.42 2.48 -20.73
C GLU A 139 -20.05 1.28 -20.01
N LEU A 140 -19.29 0.59 -19.16
CA LEU A 140 -19.74 -0.62 -18.45
C LEU A 140 -20.36 -0.26 -17.10
N ALA A 141 -21.39 0.57 -17.14
CA ALA A 141 -21.97 1.20 -15.95
C ALA A 141 -22.57 0.21 -14.96
N THR A 142 -23.04 -0.96 -15.40
CA THR A 142 -23.68 -2.00 -14.55
C THR A 142 -22.74 -3.12 -14.15
N LEU A 143 -21.47 -3.08 -14.55
CA LEU A 143 -20.57 -4.23 -14.39
C LEU A 143 -20.26 -4.47 -12.92
N GLU A 144 -20.51 -5.70 -12.47
CA GLU A 144 -20.38 -6.11 -11.07
C GLU A 144 -19.19 -7.05 -10.86
N TYR A 145 -18.84 -7.86 -11.87
CA TYR A 145 -17.74 -8.83 -11.80
C TYR A 145 -16.80 -8.69 -13.00
N VAL A 146 -15.51 -8.57 -12.69
CA VAL A 146 -14.42 -8.63 -13.68
C VAL A 146 -13.39 -9.65 -13.24
N ASP A 147 -13.09 -10.60 -14.12
CA ASP A 147 -11.96 -11.50 -13.97
C ASP A 147 -10.90 -11.21 -15.04
N LEU A 148 -9.71 -10.85 -14.57
CA LEU A 148 -8.51 -10.59 -15.37
C LEU A 148 -7.38 -11.54 -14.96
N SER A 149 -7.66 -12.55 -14.14
CA SER A 149 -6.64 -13.43 -13.59
C SER A 149 -5.91 -14.23 -14.67
N ARG A 150 -4.71 -14.72 -14.35
CA ARG A 150 -3.88 -15.51 -15.30
C ARG A 150 -3.62 -14.74 -16.60
N ASN A 151 -3.27 -13.46 -16.47
CA ASN A 151 -2.80 -12.63 -17.58
C ASN A 151 -1.45 -12.01 -17.20
N PRO A 152 -0.50 -11.83 -18.13
CA PRO A 152 0.81 -11.26 -17.85
C PRO A 152 0.79 -9.72 -17.68
N ILE A 153 -0.22 -9.19 -16.99
CA ILE A 153 -0.36 -7.75 -16.68
C ILE A 153 0.74 -7.36 -15.69
N GLY A 154 1.70 -6.55 -16.12
CA GLY A 154 2.81 -6.11 -15.29
C GLY A 154 2.59 -4.75 -14.61
N ASN A 155 1.76 -3.89 -15.21
CA ASN A 155 1.51 -2.55 -14.71
C ASN A 155 0.07 -2.13 -14.98
N LEU A 156 -0.50 -1.37 -14.04
CA LEU A 156 -1.81 -0.74 -14.17
C LEU A 156 -1.64 0.77 -14.19
N SER A 157 -2.50 1.47 -14.93
CA SER A 157 -2.63 2.93 -14.78
C SER A 157 -3.58 3.25 -13.63
N ASN A 158 -3.45 4.42 -13.01
CA ASN A 158 -4.42 4.92 -12.02
C ASN A 158 -5.86 5.05 -12.57
N THR A 159 -6.01 5.06 -13.91
CA THR A 159 -7.30 5.09 -14.62
C THR A 159 -7.71 3.73 -15.18
N ALA A 160 -7.03 2.63 -14.83
CA ALA A 160 -7.26 1.32 -15.46
C ALA A 160 -8.71 0.82 -15.30
N PHE A 161 -9.36 1.16 -14.20
CA PHE A 161 -10.73 0.75 -13.86
C PHE A 161 -11.75 1.89 -13.98
N GLN A 162 -11.43 2.93 -14.76
CA GLN A 162 -12.34 4.05 -14.99
C GLN A 162 -13.66 3.57 -15.61
N GLY A 163 -14.79 4.03 -15.05
CA GLY A 163 -16.14 3.67 -15.50
C GLY A 163 -16.81 2.56 -14.67
N LEU A 164 -16.04 1.81 -13.88
CA LEU A 164 -16.50 0.64 -13.11
C LEU A 164 -17.16 1.01 -11.76
N ASN A 165 -18.10 1.96 -11.78
CA ASN A 165 -18.71 2.53 -10.57
C ASN A 165 -19.56 1.54 -9.74
N ASN A 166 -20.01 0.45 -10.36
CA ASN A 166 -20.82 -0.59 -9.73
C ASN A 166 -20.05 -1.91 -9.50
N LEU A 167 -18.74 -1.93 -9.73
CA LEU A 167 -17.94 -3.14 -9.57
C LEU A 167 -17.95 -3.61 -8.12
N VAL A 168 -18.30 -4.87 -7.92
CA VAL A 168 -18.40 -5.52 -6.61
C VAL A 168 -17.23 -6.48 -6.40
N LYS A 169 -16.80 -7.17 -7.46
CA LYS A 169 -15.77 -8.20 -7.41
C LYS A 169 -14.75 -8.01 -8.52
N LEU A 170 -13.47 -8.03 -8.16
CA LEU A 170 -12.35 -7.95 -9.08
C LEU A 170 -11.35 -9.06 -8.76
N ASN A 171 -11.03 -9.85 -9.78
CA ASN A 171 -9.97 -10.84 -9.71
C ASN A 171 -8.83 -10.44 -10.65
N ILE A 172 -7.66 -10.13 -10.08
CA ILE A 172 -6.41 -9.84 -10.81
C ILE A 172 -5.28 -10.75 -10.32
N SER A 173 -5.65 -11.94 -9.84
CA SER A 173 -4.72 -12.97 -9.38
C SER A 173 -3.90 -13.57 -10.53
N ASN A 174 -2.72 -14.10 -10.23
CA ASN A 174 -1.79 -14.69 -11.21
C ASN A 174 -1.47 -13.70 -12.34
N THR A 175 -1.07 -12.49 -11.93
CA THR A 175 -0.59 -11.43 -12.81
C THR A 175 0.85 -11.05 -12.45
N LYS A 176 1.52 -10.30 -13.33
CA LYS A 176 2.92 -9.88 -13.12
C LYS A 176 3.04 -8.56 -12.34
N LEU A 177 2.02 -8.20 -11.55
CA LEU A 177 1.98 -6.94 -10.82
C LEU A 177 3.04 -6.90 -9.73
N LEU A 178 3.90 -5.88 -9.78
CA LEU A 178 4.93 -5.59 -8.77
C LEU A 178 4.47 -4.59 -7.70
N ARG A 179 3.54 -3.70 -8.07
CA ARG A 179 3.01 -2.64 -7.19
C ARG A 179 1.64 -2.20 -7.65
N LEU A 180 0.89 -1.60 -6.74
CA LEU A 180 -0.38 -0.93 -7.05
C LEU A 180 -0.13 0.57 -7.29
N PRO A 181 -0.71 1.19 -8.33
CA PRO A 181 -0.63 2.63 -8.52
C PRO A 181 -1.45 3.38 -7.47
N ARG A 182 -1.00 4.58 -7.10
CA ARG A 182 -1.81 5.54 -6.33
C ARG A 182 -3.16 5.78 -7.02
N ASP A 183 -4.19 5.94 -6.21
CA ASP A 183 -5.55 6.29 -6.64
C ASP A 183 -6.25 5.27 -7.57
N LEU A 184 -5.68 4.06 -7.75
CA LEU A 184 -6.23 3.02 -8.63
C LEU A 184 -7.71 2.71 -8.33
N TRP A 185 -8.10 2.78 -7.05
CA TRP A 185 -9.43 2.36 -6.59
C TRP A 185 -10.48 3.48 -6.58
N LYS A 186 -10.11 4.73 -6.92
CA LYS A 186 -11.05 5.87 -6.91
C LYS A 186 -12.28 5.63 -7.82
N SER A 187 -12.10 4.87 -8.90
CA SER A 187 -13.16 4.56 -9.86
C SER A 187 -14.00 3.31 -9.54
N VAL A 188 -13.71 2.60 -8.44
CA VAL A 188 -14.43 1.39 -8.02
C VAL A 188 -14.89 1.48 -6.54
N PRO A 189 -15.66 2.51 -6.16
CA PRO A 189 -15.99 2.80 -4.76
C PRO A 189 -16.88 1.74 -4.08
N LYS A 190 -17.49 0.84 -4.86
CA LYS A 190 -18.39 -0.23 -4.36
C LYS A 190 -17.72 -1.60 -4.26
N LEU A 191 -16.40 -1.69 -4.51
CA LEU A 191 -15.69 -2.97 -4.51
C LEU A 191 -15.76 -3.63 -3.14
N ARG A 192 -16.22 -4.89 -3.11
CA ARG A 192 -16.37 -5.72 -1.90
C ARG A 192 -15.41 -6.89 -1.85
N SER A 193 -14.96 -7.39 -3.00
CA SER A 193 -14.03 -8.52 -3.08
C SER A 193 -12.90 -8.22 -4.03
N LEU A 194 -11.67 -8.34 -3.54
CA LEU A 194 -10.45 -8.15 -4.32
C LEU A 194 -9.53 -9.35 -4.13
N ALA A 195 -9.17 -9.99 -5.25
CA ALA A 195 -8.19 -11.06 -5.29
C ALA A 195 -6.91 -10.61 -6.01
N LEU A 196 -5.79 -10.71 -5.31
CA LEU A 196 -4.41 -10.38 -5.73
C LEU A 196 -3.47 -11.58 -5.49
N ASP A 197 -4.02 -12.80 -5.51
CA ASP A 197 -3.28 -14.03 -5.29
C ASP A 197 -2.26 -14.24 -6.42
N GLU A 198 -1.14 -14.92 -6.15
CA GLU A 198 -0.11 -15.23 -7.15
C GLU A 198 0.39 -13.97 -7.91
N THR A 199 0.45 -12.81 -7.25
CA THR A 199 1.07 -11.59 -7.80
C THR A 199 2.53 -11.50 -7.38
N HIS A 200 3.25 -10.48 -7.85
CA HIS A 200 4.65 -10.23 -7.54
C HIS A 200 4.82 -9.03 -6.58
N ILE A 201 3.77 -8.72 -5.80
CA ILE A 201 3.77 -7.61 -4.85
C ILE A 201 4.57 -8.03 -3.61
N GLU A 202 5.69 -7.35 -3.35
CA GLU A 202 6.53 -7.61 -2.18
C GLU A 202 6.19 -6.74 -0.97
N ILE A 203 5.71 -5.51 -1.20
CA ILE A 203 5.39 -4.55 -0.14
C ILE A 203 4.02 -3.95 -0.41
N LEU A 204 3.13 -4.05 0.58
CA LEU A 204 1.85 -3.36 0.58
C LEU A 204 2.00 -2.01 1.30
N ARG A 205 1.98 -0.92 0.54
CA ARG A 205 2.22 0.45 1.03
C ARG A 205 0.98 1.08 1.62
N ASN A 206 1.19 2.14 2.40
CA ASN A 206 0.13 2.90 3.08
C ASN A 206 -0.93 3.48 2.13
N ASP A 207 -0.56 3.75 0.87
CA ASP A 207 -1.41 4.34 -0.16
C ASP A 207 -2.05 3.32 -1.11
N ASP A 208 -1.56 2.07 -1.14
CA ASP A 208 -1.93 1.06 -2.13
C ASP A 208 -3.42 0.67 -2.08
N LEU A 209 -4.08 0.74 -0.91
CA LEU A 209 -5.49 0.32 -0.72
C LEU A 209 -6.43 1.49 -0.42
N ILE A 210 -5.97 2.73 -0.58
CA ILE A 210 -6.83 3.92 -0.38
C ILE A 210 -7.98 3.91 -1.38
N GLY A 211 -9.20 4.14 -0.87
CA GLY A 211 -10.45 4.13 -1.64
C GLY A 211 -11.30 2.87 -1.44
N LEU A 212 -10.73 1.79 -0.91
CA LEU A 212 -11.42 0.50 -0.70
C LEU A 212 -12.20 0.44 0.62
N SER A 213 -13.01 1.45 0.91
CA SER A 213 -13.73 1.57 2.19
C SER A 213 -14.89 0.58 2.36
N GLN A 214 -15.36 -0.04 1.27
CA GLN A 214 -16.43 -1.05 1.26
C GLN A 214 -15.92 -2.48 1.14
N LEU A 215 -14.60 -2.68 1.12
CA LEU A 215 -14.01 -4.00 0.89
C LEU A 215 -14.30 -4.94 2.06
N GLU A 216 -14.87 -6.10 1.75
CA GLU A 216 -15.21 -7.15 2.71
C GLU A 216 -14.22 -8.31 2.64
N ASN A 217 -13.69 -8.62 1.45
CA ASN A 217 -12.81 -9.75 1.20
C ASN A 217 -11.53 -9.29 0.47
N LEU A 218 -10.37 -9.59 1.05
CA LEU A 218 -9.06 -9.38 0.45
C LEU A 218 -8.23 -10.66 0.51
N THR A 219 -7.77 -11.12 -0.65
CA THR A 219 -6.86 -12.26 -0.75
C THR A 219 -5.57 -11.84 -1.45
N ILE A 220 -4.44 -12.10 -0.79
CA ILE A 220 -3.10 -11.99 -1.36
C ILE A 220 -2.36 -13.26 -0.92
N THR A 221 -2.58 -14.37 -1.63
CA THR A 221 -1.97 -15.66 -1.32
C THR A 221 -0.90 -16.05 -2.33
N ASN A 222 0.02 -16.94 -1.94
CA ASN A 222 1.05 -17.47 -2.83
C ASN A 222 1.83 -16.36 -3.58
N SER A 223 2.12 -15.26 -2.89
CA SER A 223 2.80 -14.07 -3.43
C SER A 223 4.08 -13.80 -2.63
N PRO A 224 5.05 -13.04 -3.14
CA PRO A 224 6.31 -12.77 -2.43
C PRO A 224 6.14 -11.63 -1.39
N LEU A 225 4.98 -11.48 -0.76
CA LEU A 225 4.71 -10.36 0.15
C LEU A 225 5.60 -10.46 1.41
N LEU A 226 6.53 -9.51 1.55
CA LEU A 226 7.51 -9.40 2.63
C LEU A 226 7.03 -8.50 3.76
N LYS A 227 6.38 -7.37 3.43
CA LYS A 227 5.99 -6.34 4.41
C LYS A 227 4.64 -5.72 4.08
N ILE A 228 3.87 -5.44 5.14
CA ILE A 228 2.70 -4.57 5.09
C ILE A 228 3.02 -3.32 5.92
N GLU A 229 2.92 -2.14 5.33
CA GLU A 229 3.17 -0.89 6.06
C GLU A 229 2.10 -0.60 7.12
N ALA A 230 2.48 0.15 8.15
CA ALA A 230 1.71 0.30 9.38
C ALA A 230 0.31 0.91 9.21
N LYS A 231 0.00 1.57 8.09
CA LYS A 231 -1.30 2.20 7.82
C LYS A 231 -1.99 1.62 6.58
N ALA A 232 -1.40 0.63 5.91
CA ALA A 232 -1.90 0.08 4.65
C ALA A 232 -3.31 -0.52 4.76
N LEU A 233 -3.66 -1.08 5.94
CA LEU A 233 -4.97 -1.69 6.18
C LEU A 233 -6.01 -0.73 6.77
N ASN A 234 -5.61 0.48 7.19
CA ASN A 234 -6.50 1.45 7.84
C ASN A 234 -7.76 1.80 7.01
N PRO A 235 -7.69 1.91 5.67
CA PRO A 235 -8.87 2.23 4.87
C PRO A 235 -9.97 1.15 4.90
N LEU A 236 -9.65 -0.09 5.29
CA LEU A 236 -10.49 -1.27 5.09
C LEU A 236 -11.48 -1.52 6.25
N ALA A 237 -12.28 -0.51 6.60
CA ALA A 237 -13.18 -0.55 7.76
C ALA A 237 -14.28 -1.65 7.71
N GLN A 238 -14.54 -2.21 6.52
CA GLN A 238 -15.58 -3.21 6.26
C GLN A 238 -15.04 -4.63 6.13
N LEU A 239 -13.73 -4.83 6.29
CA LEU A 239 -13.08 -6.09 6.00
C LEU A 239 -13.55 -7.19 6.96
N ARG A 240 -13.94 -8.33 6.39
CA ARG A 240 -14.40 -9.53 7.09
C ARG A 240 -13.47 -10.71 6.86
N ASN A 241 -12.99 -10.88 5.64
CA ASN A 241 -12.09 -11.96 5.27
C ASN A 241 -10.75 -11.40 4.77
N LEU A 242 -9.68 -11.81 5.43
CA LEU A 242 -8.32 -11.46 5.05
C LEU A 242 -7.48 -12.73 4.93
N ASN A 243 -6.92 -12.96 3.74
CA ASN A 243 -6.10 -14.12 3.48
C ASN A 243 -4.71 -13.72 2.98
N PHE A 244 -3.70 -14.01 3.78
CA PHE A 244 -2.28 -13.82 3.48
C PHE A 244 -1.50 -15.14 3.51
N ARG A 245 -2.15 -16.28 3.25
CA ARG A 245 -1.47 -17.59 3.20
C ARG A 245 -0.36 -17.65 2.17
N ARG A 246 0.72 -18.38 2.47
CA ARG A 246 1.83 -18.64 1.52
C ARG A 246 2.49 -17.36 1.02
N ASN A 247 2.89 -16.49 1.95
CA ASN A 247 3.71 -15.32 1.62
C ASN A 247 5.08 -15.42 2.33
N LYS A 248 5.76 -14.28 2.45
CA LYS A 248 7.06 -14.14 3.10
C LYS A 248 6.99 -13.16 4.28
N LEU A 249 5.82 -13.00 4.87
CA LEU A 249 5.60 -12.09 6.00
C LEU A 249 6.29 -12.62 7.25
N THR A 250 7.03 -11.75 7.93
CA THR A 250 7.69 -12.05 9.21
C THR A 250 6.93 -11.49 10.41
N PHE A 251 6.12 -10.45 10.21
CA PHE A 251 5.31 -9.78 11.23
C PHE A 251 4.09 -9.08 10.61
N LEU A 252 3.06 -8.84 11.41
CA LEU A 252 1.85 -8.10 11.04
C LEU A 252 1.85 -6.67 11.60
N PRO A 253 1.30 -5.69 10.89
CA PRO A 253 1.16 -4.35 11.43
C PRO A 253 0.05 -4.31 12.49
N GLU A 254 0.25 -3.51 13.55
CA GLU A 254 -0.74 -3.32 14.63
C GLU A 254 -2.08 -2.76 14.12
N SER A 255 -2.08 -2.07 12.97
CA SER A 255 -3.32 -1.62 12.31
C SER A 255 -4.32 -2.73 12.05
N LEU A 256 -3.88 -4.00 11.94
CA LEU A 256 -4.78 -5.14 11.79
C LEU A 256 -5.73 -5.27 13.00
N ALA A 257 -5.29 -4.91 14.21
CA ALA A 257 -6.13 -4.91 15.40
C ALA A 257 -7.29 -3.90 15.33
N GLN A 258 -7.20 -2.89 14.43
CA GLN A 258 -8.25 -1.88 14.25
C GLN A 258 -9.41 -2.38 13.38
N LEU A 259 -9.28 -3.54 12.73
CA LEU A 259 -10.29 -4.12 11.83
C LEU A 259 -11.42 -4.79 12.63
N LYS A 260 -12.35 -3.98 13.15
CA LYS A 260 -13.44 -4.42 14.05
C LYS A 260 -14.43 -5.43 13.45
N ARG A 261 -14.50 -5.53 12.11
CA ARG A 261 -15.42 -6.43 11.40
C ARG A 261 -14.75 -7.72 10.91
N LEU A 262 -13.46 -7.91 11.19
CA LEU A 262 -12.71 -9.07 10.75
C LEU A 262 -13.26 -10.35 11.41
N GLN A 263 -13.55 -11.35 10.59
CA GLN A 263 -14.15 -12.64 10.97
C GLN A 263 -13.24 -13.81 10.58
N HIS A 264 -12.53 -13.70 9.47
CA HIS A 264 -11.67 -14.74 8.94
C HIS A 264 -10.29 -14.16 8.66
N LEU A 265 -9.28 -14.73 9.30
CA LEU A 265 -7.89 -14.33 9.16
C LEU A 265 -7.03 -15.57 8.89
N HIS A 266 -6.46 -15.64 7.71
CA HIS A 266 -5.65 -16.77 7.27
C HIS A 266 -4.20 -16.32 7.06
N LEU A 267 -3.26 -16.91 7.81
CA LEU A 267 -1.86 -16.49 7.95
C LEU A 267 -0.85 -17.63 7.76
N GLN A 268 -1.34 -18.81 7.41
CA GLN A 268 -0.56 -20.05 7.28
C GLN A 268 0.55 -19.92 6.24
N ASP A 269 1.58 -20.75 6.36
CA ASP A 269 2.68 -20.84 5.40
C ASP A 269 3.45 -19.51 5.23
N ASN A 270 3.74 -18.82 6.33
CA ASN A 270 4.58 -17.62 6.37
C ASN A 270 5.71 -17.80 7.39
N PRO A 271 6.92 -17.23 7.14
CA PRO A 271 8.07 -17.35 8.02
C PRO A 271 7.98 -16.36 9.20
N TRP A 272 7.05 -16.56 10.13
CA TRP A 272 6.85 -15.64 11.25
C TRP A 272 8.08 -15.61 12.18
N ALA A 273 8.57 -14.39 12.48
CA ALA A 273 9.77 -14.18 13.28
C ALA A 273 9.58 -14.46 14.77
N CYS A 274 8.33 -14.36 15.26
CA CYS A 274 7.96 -14.64 16.65
C CYS A 274 8.81 -13.93 17.71
N ASP A 275 9.05 -12.64 17.52
CA ASP A 275 9.72 -11.78 18.49
C ASP A 275 8.75 -10.74 19.09
N CYS A 276 9.29 -9.80 19.87
CA CYS A 276 8.49 -8.78 20.54
C CYS A 276 7.67 -7.87 19.60
N ARG A 277 7.96 -7.84 18.29
CA ARG A 277 7.11 -7.13 17.31
C ARG A 277 5.74 -7.79 17.19
N MET A 278 5.66 -9.11 17.33
CA MET A 278 4.39 -9.87 17.33
C MET A 278 3.76 -10.04 18.70
N PHE A 279 4.34 -9.45 19.75
CA PHE A 279 3.79 -9.57 21.09
C PHE A 279 2.36 -9.04 21.22
N TRP A 280 2.02 -7.95 20.51
CA TRP A 280 0.65 -7.41 20.51
C TRP A 280 -0.38 -8.42 19.98
N PHE A 281 0.04 -9.30 19.05
CA PHE A 281 -0.84 -10.23 18.37
C PHE A 281 -1.38 -11.30 19.32
N VAL A 282 -0.65 -11.67 20.39
CA VAL A 282 -1.12 -12.62 21.40
C VAL A 282 -2.41 -12.15 22.05
N LYS A 283 -2.40 -10.92 22.57
CA LYS A 283 -3.58 -10.32 23.22
C LYS A 283 -4.75 -10.19 22.24
N TRP A 284 -4.44 -9.83 20.99
CA TRP A 284 -5.45 -9.74 19.94
C TRP A 284 -6.07 -11.12 19.62
N ALA A 285 -5.25 -12.14 19.38
CA ALA A 285 -5.70 -13.48 19.05
C ALA A 285 -6.54 -14.10 20.18
N GLU A 286 -6.10 -13.98 21.43
CA GLU A 286 -6.83 -14.49 22.60
C GLU A 286 -8.21 -13.82 22.78
N SER A 287 -8.29 -12.51 22.56
CA SER A 287 -9.56 -11.77 22.67
C SER A 287 -10.52 -12.02 21.48
N HIS A 288 -10.01 -12.51 20.35
CA HIS A 288 -10.78 -12.73 19.13
C HIS A 288 -11.00 -14.22 18.78
N ALA A 289 -10.43 -15.14 19.56
CA ALA A 289 -10.50 -16.59 19.37
C ALA A 289 -11.94 -17.15 19.31
N HIS A 290 -12.91 -16.48 19.94
CA HIS A 290 -14.32 -16.89 19.92
C HIS A 290 -15.16 -16.27 18.79
N ARG A 291 -14.66 -15.24 18.10
CA ARG A 291 -15.40 -14.46 17.08
C ARG A 291 -14.86 -14.64 15.67
N THR A 292 -13.61 -15.03 15.56
CA THR A 292 -12.96 -15.30 14.29
C THR A 292 -12.81 -16.81 14.13
N ALA A 293 -13.11 -17.35 12.96
CA ALA A 293 -12.71 -18.74 12.64
C ALA A 293 -11.19 -18.73 12.46
N PHE A 294 -10.49 -18.69 13.59
CA PHE A 294 -9.05 -18.56 13.67
C PHE A 294 -8.46 -19.96 13.58
N GLU A 295 -7.96 -20.31 12.39
CA GLU A 295 -7.05 -21.43 12.22
C GLU A 295 -5.64 -20.92 12.50
N SER A 296 -5.13 -21.19 13.71
CA SER A 296 -3.89 -20.67 14.28
C SER A 296 -2.60 -21.16 13.62
N GLY A 297 -2.60 -21.50 12.33
CA GLY A 297 -1.46 -22.08 11.61
C GLY A 297 -0.30 -21.11 11.36
N LEU A 298 -0.08 -20.17 12.28
CA LEU A 298 1.16 -19.47 12.50
C LEU A 298 2.19 -20.48 13.04
N SER A 299 3.31 -20.65 12.33
CA SER A 299 4.47 -21.40 12.82
C SER A 299 5.67 -20.45 12.99
N CYS A 300 6.40 -20.60 14.09
CA CYS A 300 7.63 -19.86 14.36
C CYS A 300 8.83 -20.60 13.77
N GLY A 301 9.53 -19.98 12.82
CA GLY A 301 10.72 -20.57 12.23
C GLY A 301 10.46 -21.92 11.52
N GLN A 302 11.53 -22.70 11.32
CA GLN A 302 11.48 -23.98 10.57
C GLN A 302 10.92 -25.15 11.39
N ALA A 303 10.56 -24.95 12.65
CA ALA A 303 10.07 -26.02 13.51
C ALA A 303 8.54 -26.07 13.51
N GLU A 304 7.98 -27.06 12.80
CA GLU A 304 6.54 -27.32 12.65
C GLU A 304 5.80 -27.70 13.95
N ILE A 305 6.46 -27.64 15.12
CA ILE A 305 6.01 -28.36 16.33
C ILE A 305 5.42 -27.44 17.40
N VAL A 306 5.71 -26.14 17.39
CA VAL A 306 5.24 -25.22 18.45
C VAL A 306 4.23 -24.21 17.88
N ASP A 307 3.02 -24.21 18.44
CA ASP A 307 2.02 -23.15 18.17
C ASP A 307 2.64 -21.79 18.52
N THR A 308 2.70 -20.90 17.52
CA THR A 308 3.29 -19.58 17.64
C THR A 308 2.70 -18.76 18.79
N ILE A 309 1.41 -18.92 19.09
CA ILE A 309 0.79 -18.19 20.21
C ILE A 309 1.43 -18.61 21.53
N GLN A 310 1.74 -19.90 21.68
CA GLN A 310 2.43 -20.40 22.87
C GLN A 310 3.88 -19.87 22.94
N ALA A 311 4.60 -19.86 21.82
CA ALA A 311 5.96 -19.30 21.78
C ALA A 311 5.98 -17.81 22.15
N LEU A 312 5.05 -17.02 21.60
CA LEU A 312 4.95 -15.59 21.87
C LEU A 312 4.58 -15.28 23.33
N ARG A 313 3.81 -16.14 24.02
CA ARG A 313 3.45 -15.98 25.44
C ARG A 313 4.65 -16.01 26.38
N TYR A 314 5.69 -16.76 26.03
CA TYR A 314 6.89 -16.89 26.86
C TYR A 314 7.96 -15.83 26.55
N LEU A 315 7.70 -14.91 25.61
CA LEU A 315 8.61 -13.81 25.36
C LEU A 315 8.59 -12.82 26.52
N ASN A 316 9.76 -12.53 27.09
CA ASN A 316 9.94 -11.55 28.16
C ASN A 316 10.09 -10.13 27.59
N CYS A 317 9.09 -9.65 26.85
CA CYS A 317 9.11 -8.32 26.25
C CYS A 317 8.75 -7.25 27.28
N THR A 318 9.57 -6.21 27.42
CA THR A 318 9.37 -5.16 28.42
C THR A 318 9.41 -3.78 27.78
N ALA A 319 8.53 -2.89 28.25
CA ALA A 319 8.50 -1.49 27.83
C ALA A 319 9.82 -0.78 28.20
N PRO A 320 10.23 0.28 27.45
CA PRO A 320 11.38 1.07 27.82
C PRO A 320 11.19 1.69 29.20
N PHE A 321 12.21 1.62 30.05
CA PHE A 321 12.24 2.29 31.34
C PHE A 321 13.58 3.00 31.53
N LEU A 322 13.53 4.16 32.16
CA LEU A 322 14.71 5.00 32.38
C LEU A 322 15.67 4.32 33.35
N SER A 323 16.90 4.07 32.90
CA SER A 323 17.98 3.48 33.69
C SER A 323 18.86 4.57 34.31
N ARG A 324 19.29 5.52 33.48
CA ARG A 324 20.20 6.60 33.87
C ARG A 324 19.85 7.89 33.14
N ILE A 325 19.98 9.02 33.83
CA ILE A 325 19.76 10.35 33.25
C ILE A 325 20.73 11.35 33.87
N SER A 326 21.20 12.32 33.07
CA SER A 326 21.99 13.43 33.60
C SER A 326 21.24 14.21 34.68
N ASN A 327 21.97 14.69 35.68
CA ASN A 327 21.41 15.35 36.84
C ASN A 327 20.88 16.76 36.46
N VAL A 328 19.60 17.00 36.77
CA VAL A 328 18.88 18.25 36.43
C VAL A 328 19.47 19.48 37.15
N ASN A 329 20.24 19.27 38.22
CA ASN A 329 20.88 20.32 39.00
C ASN A 329 22.28 20.70 38.50
N ASP A 330 22.83 19.97 37.53
CA ASP A 330 24.14 20.27 36.98
C ASP A 330 24.11 21.61 36.25
N ARG A 331 25.18 22.37 36.45
CA ARG A 331 25.35 23.73 35.92
C ARG A 331 26.65 23.76 35.16
N HIS A 332 26.54 24.23 33.93
CA HIS A 332 27.63 24.15 32.98
C HIS A 332 28.18 25.53 32.65
N ARG A 333 29.50 25.64 32.55
CA ARG A 333 30.14 26.86 32.03
C ARG A 333 30.13 26.83 30.51
N LEU A 334 30.09 28.00 29.89
CA LEU A 334 30.27 28.08 28.44
C LEU A 334 31.67 27.61 28.06
N ASN A 335 31.79 27.04 26.86
CA ASN A 335 33.02 26.44 26.29
C ASN A 335 33.52 25.16 26.99
N GLU A 336 32.78 24.59 27.95
CA GLU A 336 33.10 23.25 28.46
C GLU A 336 32.42 22.17 27.61
N SER A 337 32.94 20.94 27.65
CA SER A 337 32.27 19.80 27.00
C SER A 337 31.30 19.15 27.99
N VAL A 338 30.07 18.91 27.55
CA VAL A 338 28.98 18.38 28.38
C VAL A 338 28.48 17.07 27.78
N LEU A 339 28.42 16.01 28.59
CA LEU A 339 27.82 14.73 28.22
C LEU A 339 26.43 14.63 28.83
N LEU A 340 25.42 14.47 27.97
CA LEU A 340 24.03 14.24 28.36
C LEU A 340 23.70 12.76 28.25
N GLU A 341 23.46 12.15 29.39
CA GLU A 341 23.07 10.75 29.54
C GLU A 341 21.55 10.63 29.58
N CYS A 342 21.03 9.65 28.84
CA CYS A 342 19.63 9.29 28.83
C CYS A 342 19.49 7.83 28.39
N GLU A 343 19.88 6.93 29.29
CA GLU A 343 19.93 5.50 29.02
C GLU A 343 18.59 4.86 29.40
N PHE A 344 18.05 4.07 28.48
CA PHE A 344 16.87 3.28 28.70
C PHE A 344 17.19 1.80 28.60
N ASN A 345 16.60 1.04 29.51
CA ASN A 345 16.59 -0.42 29.42
C ASN A 345 15.21 -0.89 28.95
N GLY A 346 15.16 -2.09 28.39
CA GLY A 346 13.94 -2.70 27.87
C GLY A 346 14.29 -3.94 27.06
N ASN A 347 13.30 -4.77 26.76
CA ASN A 347 13.47 -5.92 25.90
C ASN A 347 12.44 -5.89 24.75
N PRO A 348 12.86 -5.71 23.48
CA PRO A 348 14.23 -5.48 23.04
C PRO A 348 14.77 -4.11 23.50
N ALA A 349 16.09 -3.96 23.44
CA ALA A 349 16.76 -2.70 23.79
C ALA A 349 16.18 -1.55 22.94
N PRO A 350 15.74 -0.45 23.57
CA PRO A 350 15.06 0.62 22.85
C PRO A 350 16.04 1.47 22.05
N SER A 351 15.61 1.88 20.86
CA SER A 351 16.25 2.99 20.13
C SER A 351 16.02 4.30 20.87
N VAL A 352 16.97 5.23 20.80
CA VAL A 352 16.92 6.54 21.47
C VAL A 352 17.01 7.65 20.44
N THR A 353 16.13 8.64 20.56
CA THR A 353 16.10 9.85 19.74
C THR A 353 16.17 11.09 20.61
N TRP A 354 17.13 11.95 20.33
CA TRP A 354 17.29 13.26 20.93
C TRP A 354 16.71 14.34 20.03
N VAL A 355 16.06 15.33 20.64
CA VAL A 355 15.69 16.59 20.00
C VAL A 355 16.28 17.74 20.81
N THR A 356 17.16 18.52 20.18
CA THR A 356 17.83 19.67 20.81
C THR A 356 16.90 20.87 20.94
N PRO A 357 17.27 21.90 21.73
CA PRO A 357 16.53 23.17 21.78
C PRO A 357 16.43 23.88 20.41
N SER A 358 17.41 23.67 19.54
CA SER A 358 17.45 24.16 18.15
C SER A 358 16.63 23.29 17.17
N LEU A 359 15.93 22.26 17.67
CA LEU A 359 15.12 21.31 16.89
C LEU A 359 15.93 20.36 15.99
N GLU A 360 17.21 20.16 16.28
CA GLU A 360 18.03 19.14 15.63
C GLU A 360 17.73 17.76 16.22
N VAL A 361 17.69 16.74 15.36
CA VAL A 361 17.30 15.37 15.73
C VAL A 361 18.50 14.44 15.59
N PHE A 362 18.81 13.69 16.64
CA PHE A 362 19.86 12.66 16.65
C PHE A 362 19.25 11.32 17.04
N HIS A 363 19.49 10.27 16.25
CA HIS A 363 18.92 8.95 16.47
C HIS A 363 20.01 7.90 16.68
N TRP A 364 19.78 6.97 17.60
CA TRP A 364 20.66 5.84 17.88
C TRP A 364 19.83 4.56 18.05
N ASN A 365 20.22 3.51 17.34
CA ASN A 365 19.63 2.19 17.42
C ASN A 365 20.68 1.19 17.93
N PRO A 366 20.51 0.61 19.14
CA PRO A 366 21.47 -0.33 19.70
C PRO A 366 21.53 -1.67 18.96
N ASP A 367 20.48 -2.04 18.22
CA ASP A 367 20.41 -3.31 17.52
C ASP A 367 19.87 -3.12 16.10
N THR A 368 20.81 -3.04 15.15
CA THR A 368 20.48 -2.90 13.72
C THR A 368 19.72 -4.09 13.15
N SER A 369 19.70 -5.24 13.84
CA SER A 369 18.90 -6.40 13.43
C SER A 369 17.40 -6.21 13.70
N PHE A 370 17.04 -5.27 14.57
CA PHE A 370 15.67 -4.78 14.75
C PHE A 370 15.49 -3.50 13.91
N PRO A 371 14.76 -3.57 12.78
CA PRO A 371 14.42 -2.38 12.01
C PRO A 371 13.60 -1.46 12.91
N ASP A 372 14.15 -0.30 13.23
CA ASP A 372 13.44 0.69 14.05
C ASP A 372 12.23 1.25 13.27
N THR A 373 11.27 1.77 14.04
CA THR A 373 10.10 2.48 13.50
C THR A 373 10.43 3.88 13.00
N PHE A 374 11.70 4.29 13.08
CA PHE A 374 12.17 5.58 12.63
C PHE A 374 12.37 5.52 11.10
N HIS A 375 11.28 5.77 10.37
CA HIS A 375 11.38 6.02 8.94
C HIS A 375 11.86 7.46 8.73
N ASP A 376 13.11 7.60 8.28
CA ASP A 376 13.71 8.87 7.88
C ASP A 376 12.72 9.68 7.03
N HIS A 377 12.35 10.88 7.50
CA HIS A 377 11.68 11.85 6.67
C HIS A 377 12.61 12.26 5.52
N GLU A 378 12.05 12.51 4.32
CA GLU A 378 12.84 12.99 3.19
C GLU A 378 13.73 14.18 3.58
N GLN A 379 15.03 13.95 3.36
CA GLN A 379 16.21 14.80 3.52
C GLN A 379 16.03 16.16 4.20
N HIS A 380 16.35 16.20 5.49
CA HIS A 380 17.22 17.28 5.98
C HIS A 380 18.45 16.77 6.74
N HIS A 381 18.48 15.56 7.30
CA HIS A 381 19.65 15.03 8.01
C HIS A 381 19.71 13.51 7.84
N HIS A 382 20.71 13.00 7.11
CA HIS A 382 20.90 11.57 6.81
C HIS A 382 21.92 10.92 7.75
N ALA A 383 21.70 9.63 8.02
CA ALA A 383 22.64 8.73 8.71
C ALA A 383 23.29 7.67 7.80
N ASN A 384 22.96 7.63 6.50
CA ASN A 384 23.64 6.75 5.53
C ASN A 384 24.77 7.45 4.75
N ASP A 385 25.11 8.67 5.14
CA ASP A 385 26.41 9.22 4.82
C ASP A 385 27.42 8.72 5.87
N ILE A 386 28.12 7.64 5.49
CA ILE A 386 29.47 7.34 6.02
C ILE A 386 30.45 8.50 5.69
N TYR A 387 30.01 9.56 5.01
CA TYR A 387 30.71 10.82 4.90
C TYR A 387 29.83 12.00 5.31
N THR A 388 30.00 12.44 6.56
CA THR A 388 30.02 13.86 6.92
C THR A 388 28.86 14.70 6.39
N LYS A 389 27.79 14.82 7.21
CA LYS A 389 27.27 16.18 7.38
C LYS A 389 28.41 16.97 8.01
N LEU A 390 29.10 17.75 7.19
CA LEU A 390 30.02 18.82 7.58
C LEU A 390 29.18 19.92 8.27
N GLY A 391 28.58 19.56 9.39
CA GLY A 391 27.62 20.34 10.16
C GLY A 391 27.99 20.18 11.62
N ASP A 392 29.10 20.83 11.94
CA ASP A 392 29.69 21.04 13.26
C ASP A 392 29.96 19.78 14.10
N ASP A 393 31.25 19.54 14.40
CA ASP A 393 31.72 18.49 15.33
C ASP A 393 31.27 18.74 16.79
N HIS A 394 30.39 19.72 16.96
CA HIS A 394 29.86 20.34 18.16
C HIS A 394 28.94 19.41 18.94
N ILE A 395 27.94 18.78 18.31
CA ILE A 395 27.04 17.82 18.99
C ILE A 395 27.16 16.43 18.36
N LYS A 396 27.41 15.41 19.16
CA LYS A 396 27.58 14.02 18.71
C LYS A 396 26.79 13.04 19.57
N ILE A 397 26.23 12.02 18.94
CA ILE A 397 25.68 10.86 19.65
C ILE A 397 26.78 9.82 19.89
N MET A 398 26.85 9.27 21.10
CA MET A 398 27.81 8.24 21.48
C MET A 398 27.30 6.87 21.01
N PRO A 399 28.11 6.10 20.26
CA PRO A 399 27.67 4.84 19.66
C PRO A 399 27.42 3.73 20.69
N ASP A 400 28.04 3.83 21.87
CA ASP A 400 28.01 2.76 22.87
C ASP A 400 26.70 2.74 23.68
N ASN A 401 26.13 3.91 23.99
CA ASN A 401 24.97 4.05 24.87
C ASN A 401 23.94 5.10 24.41
N GLY A 402 24.13 5.74 23.25
CA GLY A 402 23.20 6.75 22.73
C GLY A 402 23.22 8.09 23.45
N SER A 403 24.20 8.35 24.33
CA SER A 403 24.35 9.64 25.03
C SER A 403 24.74 10.77 24.07
N LEU A 404 24.41 12.02 24.42
CA LEU A 404 24.68 13.18 23.57
C LEU A 404 25.85 13.99 24.12
N LEU A 405 26.96 14.07 23.39
CA LEU A 405 28.11 14.90 23.70
C LEU A 405 28.00 16.25 23.02
N ILE A 406 28.05 17.33 23.80
CA ILE A 406 28.16 18.72 23.32
C ILE A 406 29.58 19.17 23.62
N LYS A 407 30.38 19.45 22.59
CA LYS A 407 31.70 20.07 22.71
C LYS A 407 31.52 21.58 22.84
N ASN A 408 32.35 22.26 23.61
CA ASN A 408 32.34 23.73 23.69
C ASN A 408 30.95 24.37 23.84
N LEU A 409 30.24 24.07 24.94
CA LEU A 409 28.86 24.51 25.18
C LEU A 409 28.63 25.99 24.83
N LEU A 410 27.75 26.24 23.87
CA LEU A 410 27.36 27.57 23.40
C LEU A 410 26.04 28.01 24.02
N ARG A 411 25.76 29.32 23.93
CA ARG A 411 24.55 29.91 24.52
C ARG A 411 23.25 29.30 23.96
N HIS A 412 23.23 28.98 22.66
CA HIS A 412 22.04 28.45 21.99
C HIS A 412 21.79 26.96 22.29
N ASP A 413 22.77 26.24 22.82
CA ASP A 413 22.61 24.84 23.24
C ASP A 413 21.89 24.74 24.58
N VAL A 414 21.90 25.82 25.38
CA VAL A 414 21.29 25.81 26.70
C VAL A 414 19.77 25.80 26.57
N GLY A 415 19.16 24.78 27.16
CA GLY A 415 17.72 24.63 27.11
C GLY A 415 17.28 23.21 27.46
N ARG A 416 16.07 22.89 27.00
CA ARG A 416 15.42 21.61 27.23
C ARG A 416 15.67 20.69 26.03
N TYR A 417 16.38 19.59 26.29
CA TYR A 417 16.54 18.48 25.37
C TYR A 417 15.44 17.47 25.62
N LYS A 418 14.81 16.99 24.54
CA LYS A 418 13.86 15.88 24.61
C LYS A 418 14.61 14.60 24.28
N CYS A 419 14.48 13.60 25.13
CA CYS A 419 15.05 12.29 24.92
C CYS A 419 13.93 11.25 24.88
N PHE A 420 13.85 10.50 23.79
CA PHE A 420 12.72 9.64 23.46
C PHE A 420 13.20 8.24 23.13
N ALA A 421 12.74 7.25 23.88
CA ALA A 421 13.04 5.84 23.68
C ALA A 421 11.86 5.07 23.09
N VAL A 422 12.15 4.17 22.15
CA VAL A 422 11.15 3.35 21.46
C VAL A 422 11.63 1.91 21.32
N ASN A 423 10.75 0.99 21.70
CA ASN A 423 10.81 -0.40 21.27
C ASN A 423 9.41 -0.85 20.79
N PRO A 424 9.23 -2.10 20.28
CA PRO A 424 7.94 -2.57 19.80
C PRO A 424 6.81 -2.63 20.85
N ILE A 425 7.13 -2.49 22.13
CA ILE A 425 6.16 -2.61 23.23
C ILE A 425 5.57 -1.26 23.61
N ALA A 426 6.41 -0.23 23.71
CA ALA A 426 5.99 1.10 24.11
C ALA A 426 7.00 2.17 23.69
N ASN A 427 6.59 3.42 23.86
CA ASN A 427 7.46 4.58 23.77
C ASN A 427 7.55 5.28 25.14
N MET A 428 8.69 5.89 25.41
CA MET A 428 8.93 6.65 26.64
C MET A 428 9.66 7.96 26.30
N THR A 429 9.21 9.07 26.89
CA THR A 429 9.89 10.37 26.74
C THR A 429 10.36 10.85 28.09
N THR A 430 11.57 11.38 28.15
CA THR A 430 12.09 12.17 29.26
C THR A 430 12.72 13.47 28.75
N TYR A 431 13.06 14.37 29.66
CA TYR A 431 13.69 15.64 29.33
C TYR A 431 14.97 15.81 30.13
N VAL A 432 16.01 16.27 29.45
CA VAL A 432 17.29 16.65 30.07
C VAL A 432 17.45 18.16 29.90
N TYR A 433 17.91 18.83 30.96
CA TYR A 433 18.05 20.28 30.98
C TYR A 433 19.52 20.65 31.07
N VAL A 434 19.99 21.43 30.11
CA VAL A 434 21.29 22.09 30.21
C VAL A 434 21.05 23.47 30.78
N ARG A 435 21.72 23.80 31.88
CA ARG A 435 21.62 25.09 32.56
C ARG A 435 22.99 25.74 32.62
N MET A 436 23.05 27.05 32.37
CA MET A 436 24.28 27.81 32.59
C MET A 436 24.55 28.00 34.07
N ASP A 437 25.83 28.02 34.41
CA ASP A 437 26.30 28.50 35.70
C ASP A 437 25.86 29.96 35.96
N PRO A 438 25.22 30.27 37.11
CA PRO A 438 24.69 31.60 37.41
C PRO A 438 25.74 32.70 37.36
N ILE A 439 27.00 32.42 37.72
CA ILE A 439 28.07 33.43 37.69
C ILE A 439 28.34 33.82 36.23
N THR A 440 28.38 32.82 35.34
CA THR A 440 28.50 33.04 33.89
C THR A 440 27.29 33.82 33.35
N TYR A 441 26.08 33.47 33.77
CA TYR A 441 24.85 34.18 33.41
C TYR A 441 24.89 35.66 33.80
N TYR A 442 25.15 35.97 35.09
CA TYR A 442 25.21 37.34 35.59
C TYR A 442 26.33 38.16 34.94
N ARG A 443 27.48 37.55 34.66
CA ARG A 443 28.59 38.23 33.96
C ARG A 443 28.18 38.66 32.55
N ILE A 444 27.48 37.80 31.81
CA ILE A 444 26.97 38.11 30.47
C ILE A 444 25.92 39.23 30.55
N GLU A 445 25.01 39.16 31.52
CA GLU A 445 23.97 40.16 31.73
C GLU A 445 24.58 41.54 32.02
N LEU A 446 25.55 41.61 32.94
CA LEU A 446 26.24 42.86 33.30
C LEU A 446 27.02 43.43 32.11
N PHE A 447 27.70 42.58 31.34
CA PHE A 447 28.43 42.99 30.13
C PHE A 447 27.46 43.50 29.05
N SER A 448 26.32 42.83 28.86
CA SER A 448 25.29 43.26 27.91
C SER A 448 24.68 44.60 28.29
N MET A 449 24.42 44.84 29.59
CA MET A 449 23.96 46.14 30.08
C MET A 449 25.02 47.23 29.85
N ALA A 450 26.29 46.93 30.10
CA ALA A 450 27.39 47.87 29.85
C ALA A 450 27.53 48.23 28.37
N VAL A 451 27.53 47.23 27.47
CA VAL A 451 27.60 47.46 26.02
C VAL A 451 26.37 48.22 25.53
N GLY A 452 25.17 47.85 25.98
CA GLY A 452 23.94 48.58 25.66
C GLY A 452 24.00 50.04 26.10
N GLY A 453 24.53 50.31 27.30
CA GLY A 453 24.78 51.66 27.81
C GLY A 453 25.78 52.45 26.96
N VAL A 454 26.89 51.84 26.57
CA VAL A 454 27.91 52.47 25.69
C VAL A 454 27.32 52.79 24.32
N CYS A 455 26.57 51.87 23.71
CA CYS A 455 25.90 52.09 22.43
C CYS A 455 24.88 53.23 22.50
N ALA A 456 24.07 53.29 23.57
CA ALA A 456 23.09 54.35 23.78
C ALA A 456 23.77 55.72 23.97
N ALA A 457 24.84 55.77 24.76
CA ALA A 457 25.63 56.99 24.95
C ALA A 457 26.29 57.43 23.63
N GLY A 458 26.86 56.50 22.86
CA GLY A 458 27.42 56.76 21.54
C GLY A 458 26.39 57.31 20.56
N PHE A 459 25.17 56.73 20.54
CA PHE A 459 24.08 57.23 19.70
C PHE A 459 23.63 58.64 20.12
N LEU A 460 23.54 58.92 21.42
CA LEU A 460 23.23 60.25 21.93
C LEU A 460 24.32 61.27 21.57
N LEU A 461 25.59 60.92 21.72
CA LEU A 461 26.70 61.78 21.31
C LEU A 461 26.70 62.05 19.80
N LEU A 462 26.42 61.03 18.99
CA LEU A 462 26.32 61.18 17.54
C LEU A 462 25.15 62.08 17.14
N THR A 463 23.99 61.94 17.78
CA THR A 463 22.83 62.80 17.50
C THR A 463 23.08 64.25 17.93
N LEU A 464 23.70 64.47 19.10
CA LEU A 464 24.14 65.79 19.55
C LEU A 464 25.18 66.40 18.60
N PHE A 465 26.15 65.60 18.13
CA PHE A 465 27.13 66.05 17.15
C PHE A 465 26.49 66.43 15.82
N ILE A 466 25.53 65.66 15.32
CA ILE A 466 24.77 66.00 14.10
C ILE A 466 23.94 67.28 14.30
N GLN A 467 23.30 67.46 15.46
CA GLN A 467 22.59 68.70 15.79
C GLN A 467 23.53 69.90 15.85
N PHE A 468 24.72 69.72 16.43
CA PHE A 468 25.76 70.74 16.46
C PHE A 468 26.25 71.09 15.05
N LEU A 469 26.53 70.10 14.19
CA LEU A 469 26.90 70.34 12.79
C LEU A 469 25.79 71.08 12.04
N ARG A 470 24.51 70.69 12.22
CA ARG A 470 23.38 71.43 11.63
C ARG A 470 23.38 72.88 12.07
N TYR A 471 23.57 73.14 13.36
CA TYR A 471 23.65 74.49 13.91
C TYR A 471 24.84 75.29 13.35
N ALA A 472 26.01 74.67 13.23
CA ALA A 472 27.22 75.31 12.75
C ALA A 472 27.20 75.62 11.24
N PHE A 473 26.53 74.79 10.43
CA PHE A 473 26.45 74.95 8.97
C PHE A 473 25.15 75.60 8.46
N SER A 474 24.15 75.84 9.33
CA SER A 474 22.92 76.60 8.97
C SER A 474 23.03 78.10 9.25
N ARG A 475 24.24 78.63 9.42
CA ARG A 475 24.49 80.02 9.79
C ARG A 475 25.34 80.73 8.76
#